data_AF-A0A967IGI3-F1
#
_entry.id   AF-A0A967IGI3-F1
#
_cell.length_a   1.000
_cell.length_b   1.000
_cell.length_c   1.000
_cell.angle_alpha   90.00
_cell.angle_beta   90.00
_cell.angle_gamma   90.00
#
_symmetry.space_group_name_H-M   'P 1'
#
loop_
_entity.id
_entity.type
_entity.pdbx_description
1 polymer ?
#
loop_
_entity_poly.entity_id
_entity_poly.type
_entity_poly.pdbx_seq_one_letter_code
_entity_poly.pdbx_strand_id
1 'polypeptide(L)'
;MEIIIETSGEHTEQTDILELVHDSWLQLGIKLFSRPSQREVLRKRVFSGQTMMSIWSGMNSGIATAEVSPAELAPTNPYQFHWPQW
;
A
#
# COMPACT_ATOMS: atom_id res chain seq x y z
N MET A 1 2.41 8.64 -18.05
CA MET A 1 1.40 8.00 -17.18
C MET A 1 1.53 8.59 -15.78
N GLU A 2 0.45 8.72 -15.02
CA GLU A 2 0.46 9.30 -13.67
C GLU A 2 -0.22 8.34 -12.70
N ILE A 3 0.44 8.06 -11.56
CA ILE A 3 -0.07 7.17 -10.52
C ILE A 3 -0.07 7.91 -9.19
N ILE A 4 -1.21 7.87 -8.50
CA ILE A 4 -1.36 8.40 -7.15
C ILE A 4 -1.23 7.24 -6.17
N ILE A 5 -0.25 7.34 -5.28
CA ILE A 5 -0.02 6.36 -4.22
C ILE A 5 -0.44 6.98 -2.90
N GLU A 6 -1.39 6.34 -2.22
CA GLU A 6 -1.89 6.81 -0.95
C GLU A 6 -1.16 6.18 0.23
N THR A 7 -0.94 6.96 1.28
CA THR A 7 -0.34 6.52 2.55
C THR A 7 -1.10 7.12 3.72
N SER A 8 -1.01 6.51 4.90
CA SER A 8 -1.46 7.14 6.14
C SER A 8 -0.55 8.27 6.62
N GLY A 9 0.63 8.42 6.00
CA GLY A 9 1.63 9.45 6.37
C GLY A 9 2.22 9.26 7.76
N GLU A 10 2.04 8.10 8.38
CA GLU A 10 2.47 7.83 9.76
C GLU A 10 3.93 7.40 9.87
N HIS A 11 4.51 7.00 8.75
CA HIS A 11 5.88 6.53 8.63
C HIS A 11 6.56 7.37 7.53
N THR A 12 7.55 8.18 7.90
CA THR A 12 8.33 8.97 6.94
C THR A 12 9.12 8.08 5.99
N GLU A 13 9.45 6.86 6.42
CA GLU A 13 10.11 5.85 5.59
C GLU A 13 9.30 5.50 4.34
N GLN A 14 7.96 5.54 4.43
CA GLN A 14 7.11 5.27 3.27
C GLN A 14 7.25 6.35 2.21
N THR A 15 7.31 7.63 2.61
CA THR A 15 7.51 8.73 1.65
C THR A 15 8.91 8.70 1.05
N ASP A 16 9.93 8.44 1.86
CA ASP A 16 11.33 8.38 1.40
C ASP A 16 11.53 7.24 0.37
N ILE A 17 10.95 6.07 0.62
CA ILE A 17 11.00 4.95 -0.33
C ILE A 17 10.24 5.31 -1.62
N LEU A 18 9.09 5.98 -1.52
CA LEU A 18 8.32 6.38 -2.71
C LEU A 18 9.06 7.39 -3.58
N GLU A 19 9.93 8.23 -3.02
CA GLU A 19 10.82 9.10 -3.80
C GLU A 19 11.83 8.27 -4.61
N LEU A 20 12.44 7.25 -4.01
CA LEU A 20 13.37 6.36 -4.73
C LEU A 20 12.67 5.57 -5.86
N VAL A 21 11.44 5.11 -5.61
CA VAL A 21 10.63 4.44 -6.64
C VAL A 21 10.22 5.43 -7.73
N HIS A 22 9.84 6.65 -7.35
CA HIS A 22 9.50 7.73 -8.28
C HIS A 22 10.64 7.96 -9.27
N ASP A 23 11.88 8.11 -8.79
CA ASP A 23 13.03 8.41 -9.67
C ASP A 23 13.29 7.28 -10.67
N SER A 24 13.11 6.03 -10.23
CA SER A 24 13.25 4.86 -11.10
C SER A 24 12.14 4.77 -12.13
N TRP A 25 10.89 5.06 -11.73
CA TRP A 25 9.71 4.98 -12.59
C TRP A 25 9.59 6.18 -13.54
N LEU A 26 10.13 7.33 -13.14
CA LEU A 26 10.18 8.54 -13.96
C LEU A 26 11.04 8.33 -15.21
N GLN A 27 12.12 7.54 -15.11
CA GLN A 27 12.93 7.13 -16.26
C GLN A 27 12.12 6.35 -17.31
N LEU A 28 11.03 5.70 -16.89
CA LEU A 28 10.08 4.99 -17.74
C LEU A 28 8.88 5.86 -18.15
N GLY A 29 8.88 7.16 -17.83
CA GLY A 29 7.79 8.08 -18.14
C GLY A 29 6.55 7.95 -17.24
N ILE A 30 6.72 7.36 -16.06
CA ILE A 30 5.66 7.17 -15.07
C ILE A 30 5.90 8.13 -13.90
N LYS A 31 4.98 9.08 -13.72
CA LYS A 31 5.04 10.01 -12.59
C LYS A 31 4.28 9.44 -11.40
N LEU A 32 4.93 9.41 -10.24
CA LEU A 32 4.32 9.00 -8.97
C LEU A 32 4.01 10.21 -8.10
N PHE A 33 2.84 10.24 -7.48
CA PHE A 33 2.45 11.26 -6.52
C PHE A 33 2.02 10.60 -5.21
N SER A 34 2.75 10.88 -4.13
CA SER A 34 2.36 10.43 -2.79
C SER A 34 1.27 11.33 -2.21
N ARG A 35 0.16 10.75 -1.79
CA ARG A 35 -0.94 11.45 -1.12
C ARG A 35 -1.10 10.94 0.31
N PRO A 36 -0.53 11.63 1.31
CA PRO A 36 -0.79 11.31 2.70
C PRO A 36 -2.22 11.70 3.11
N SER A 37 -2.85 10.88 3.93
CA SER A 37 -4.16 11.14 4.54
C SER A 37 -4.24 10.46 5.90
N GLN A 38 -5.22 10.79 6.74
CA GLN A 38 -5.41 10.06 8.00
C GLN A 38 -5.71 8.58 7.71
N ARG A 39 -5.17 7.67 8.52
CA ARG A 39 -5.35 6.20 8.36
C ARG A 39 -6.80 5.77 8.11
N GLU A 40 -7.75 6.36 8.84
CA GLU A 40 -9.16 6.02 8.68
C GLU A 40 -9.73 6.49 7.33
N VAL A 41 -9.27 7.64 6.83
CA VAL A 41 -9.63 8.14 5.50
C VAL A 41 -9.04 7.26 4.41
N LEU A 42 -7.76 6.89 4.53
CA LEU A 42 -7.11 5.93 3.61
C LEU A 42 -7.91 4.63 3.53
N ARG A 43 -8.21 4.01 4.68
CA ARG A 43 -8.95 2.74 4.74
C ARG A 43 -10.30 2.84 4.05
N LYS A 44 -11.09 3.87 4.35
CA LYS A 44 -12.39 4.10 3.70
C LYS A 44 -12.26 4.24 2.18
N ARG A 45 -11.22 4.92 1.69
CA ARG A 45 -10.95 5.11 0.25
C ARG A 45 -10.52 3.82 -0.43
N VAL A 46 -9.68 3.01 0.22
CA VAL A 46 -9.28 1.68 -0.28
C VAL A 46 -10.51 0.76 -0.34
N PHE A 47 -11.32 0.72 0.71
CA PHE A 47 -12.51 -0.13 0.79
C PHE A 47 -13.61 0.28 -0.19
N SER A 48 -13.73 1.56 -0.52
CA SER A 48 -14.66 2.07 -1.53
C SER A 48 -14.15 1.93 -2.97
N GLY A 49 -12.94 1.39 -3.18
CA GLY A 49 -12.32 1.28 -4.51
C GLY A 49 -11.91 2.61 -5.13
N GLN A 50 -11.82 3.68 -4.33
CA GLN A 50 -11.43 5.03 -4.78
C GLN A 50 -9.91 5.24 -4.81
N THR A 51 -9.14 4.28 -4.32
CA THR A 51 -7.68 4.33 -4.28
C THR A 51 -7.09 3.63 -5.49
N MET A 52 -6.25 4.35 -6.25
CA MET A 52 -5.54 3.80 -7.40
C MET A 52 -4.41 2.84 -6.98
N MET A 53 -3.61 3.26 -5.99
CA MET A 53 -2.55 2.48 -5.38
C MET A 53 -2.34 2.96 -3.95
N SER A 54 -1.91 2.07 -3.05
CA SER A 54 -1.59 2.41 -1.66
C SER A 54 -0.29 1.76 -1.21
N ILE A 55 0.41 2.41 -0.29
CA ILE A 55 1.50 1.81 0.48
C ILE A 55 1.02 1.55 1.91
N TRP A 56 1.40 0.38 2.44
CA TRP A 56 1.03 -0.04 3.78
C TRP A 56 2.12 -0.88 4.41
N SER A 57 2.00 -1.12 5.71
CA SER A 57 2.78 -2.14 6.40
C SER A 57 2.53 -3.49 5.73
N GLY A 58 3.61 -4.14 5.28
CA GLY A 58 3.55 -5.45 4.67
C GLY A 58 3.40 -6.59 5.69
N MET A 59 3.71 -7.80 5.25
CA MET A 59 3.73 -9.00 6.08
C MET A 59 4.82 -8.91 7.16
N ASN A 60 4.55 -9.48 8.34
CA ASN A 60 5.56 -9.53 9.41
C ASN A 60 6.66 -10.56 9.11
N SER A 61 6.32 -11.61 8.36
CA SER A 61 7.26 -12.64 7.91
C SER A 61 7.03 -12.96 6.44
N GLY A 62 8.05 -12.79 5.61
CA GLY A 62 8.01 -13.14 4.18
C GLY A 62 8.41 -14.59 3.88
N ILE A 63 8.73 -15.39 4.90
CA ILE A 63 9.20 -16.78 4.70
C ILE A 63 8.00 -17.72 4.75
N ALA A 64 7.69 -18.37 3.64
CA ALA A 64 6.63 -19.37 3.59
C ALA A 64 7.12 -20.69 4.24
N THR A 65 6.74 -20.90 5.51
CA THR A 65 6.92 -22.19 6.21
C THR A 65 5.57 -22.70 6.72
N ALA A 66 5.51 -23.97 7.11
CA ALA A 66 4.29 -24.55 7.68
C ALA A 66 3.87 -23.91 9.03
N GLU A 67 4.80 -23.25 9.71
CA GLU A 67 4.58 -22.57 11.00
C GLU A 67 3.98 -21.16 10.82
N VAL A 68 4.09 -20.56 9.63
CA VAL A 68 3.59 -19.21 9.38
C VAL A 68 2.09 -19.26 9.15
N SER A 69 1.35 -18.46 9.94
CA SER A 69 -0.10 -18.35 9.81
C SER A 69 -0.50 -17.85 8.42
N PRO A 70 -1.46 -18.50 7.73
CA PRO A 70 -1.96 -18.02 6.45
C PRO A 70 -2.78 -16.73 6.59
N ALA A 71 -3.13 -16.31 7.82
CA ALA A 71 -4.03 -15.19 8.07
C ALA A 71 -3.55 -13.85 7.49
N GLU A 72 -2.24 -13.64 7.29
CA GLU A 72 -1.68 -12.42 6.69
C GLU A 72 -1.95 -12.29 5.17
N LEU A 73 -2.26 -13.41 4.51
CA LEU A 73 -2.59 -13.46 3.09
C LEU A 73 -3.99 -14.00 2.83
N ALA A 74 -4.63 -14.67 3.78
CA ALA A 74 -6.01 -15.09 3.62
C ALA A 74 -6.95 -13.86 3.64
N PRO A 75 -8.09 -13.89 2.93
CA PRO A 75 -9.10 -12.82 2.92
C PRO A 75 -9.90 -12.78 4.23
N THR A 76 -9.20 -12.81 5.37
CA THR A 76 -9.76 -12.81 6.72
C THR A 76 -9.60 -11.46 7.41
N ASN A 77 -8.78 -10.55 6.86
CA ASN A 77 -8.54 -9.22 7.42
C ASN A 77 -8.60 -8.14 6.33
N PRO A 78 -9.54 -7.19 6.40
CA PRO A 78 -9.67 -6.14 5.37
C PRO A 78 -8.50 -5.14 5.39
N TYR A 79 -7.75 -5.04 6.48
CA TYR A 79 -6.64 -4.09 6.62
C TYR A 79 -5.36 -4.48 5.87
N GLN A 80 -5.39 -5.58 5.11
CA GLN A 80 -4.29 -6.02 4.25
C GLN A 80 -4.27 -5.29 2.90
N PHE A 81 -5.42 -4.77 2.45
CA PHE A 81 -5.59 -4.14 1.13
C PHE A 81 -5.34 -5.06 -0.08
N HIS A 82 -5.17 -6.37 0.13
CA HIS A 82 -5.00 -7.36 -0.95
C HIS A 82 -6.32 -7.85 -1.54
N TRP A 83 -7.42 -7.70 -0.80
CA TRP A 83 -8.70 -8.33 -1.12
C TRP A 83 -9.82 -7.30 -1.25
N PRO A 84 -10.79 -7.52 -2.16
CA PRO A 84 -11.96 -6.67 -2.26
C PRO A 84 -12.86 -6.80 -1.03
N GLN A 85 -13.69 -5.78 -0.80
CA GLN A 85 -14.83 -5.93 0.10
C GLN A 85 -15.87 -6.86 -0.56
N TRP A 86 -16.21 -7.93 0.16
CA TRP A 86 -17.34 -8.83 -0.07
C TRP A 86 -18.69 -8.21 0.26
#